data_AF-A0A8T4WKG6-F1
#
_entry.id   AF-A0A8T4WKG6-F1
#
_cell.length_a   1.000
_cell.length_b   1.000
_cell.length_c   1.000
_cell.angle_alpha   90.00
_cell.angle_beta   90.00
_cell.angle_gamma   90.00
#
_symmetry.space_group_name_H-M   'P 1'
#
loop_
_entity.id
_entity.type
_entity.pdbx_description
1 polymer ?
#
loop_
_entity_poly.entity_id
_entity_poly.type
_entity_poly.pdbx_seq_one_letter_code
_entity_poly.pdbx_strand_id
1 'polypeptide(L)'
;MSAIKHFIEQNVKKLTIDEFLSRELNTAGYGGLEIKEGPMRTDIIIYASRPGVVIGRRGSNVRELTYTLETQFMLDNPQVEVSEIENPWLNAQVMASRIARQMERGVRFRRMVYWIINRIMRAGAEGCEIIVKGKLSSRRGRYQKFRKGTITKTGEPARAFVDEADDIAILKPGSIGIKVRIMKADTKIPGRIHVKEPKDREKEEPRLLAEPEEEKEEEEEEAVEEVPEGITDLEELRELEELDELELVEEEPAQEVHEEEQTESAEEEKDEEPTVAETESTLEELEELDELDPSTEETKEEE
;
A
#
# COMPACT_ATOMS: atom_id res chain seq x y z
N MET A 1 6.16 -6.24 40.27
CA MET A 1 4.83 -6.64 39.77
C MET A 1 4.82 -8.14 39.53
N SER A 2 3.67 -8.81 39.64
CA SER A 2 3.56 -10.22 39.22
C SER A 2 3.81 -10.35 37.71
N ALA A 3 4.52 -11.39 37.27
CA ALA A 3 4.83 -11.61 35.86
C ALA A 3 3.56 -11.60 34.98
N ILE A 4 2.48 -12.21 35.47
CA ILE A 4 1.18 -12.25 34.77
C ILE A 4 0.61 -10.84 34.56
N LYS A 5 0.69 -9.99 35.59
CA LYS A 5 0.18 -8.61 35.52
C LYS A 5 0.95 -7.80 34.48
N HIS A 6 2.27 -7.97 34.44
CA HIS A 6 3.12 -7.31 33.46
C HIS A 6 2.78 -7.69 32.02
N PHE A 7 2.59 -9.00 31.73
CA PHE A 7 2.19 -9.44 30.39
C PHE A 7 0.81 -8.92 29.98
N ILE A 8 -0.14 -8.85 30.90
CA ILE A 8 -1.47 -8.29 30.62
C ILE A 8 -1.35 -6.80 30.29
N GLU A 9 -0.59 -6.04 31.08
CA GLU A 9 -0.39 -4.61 30.84
C GLU A 9 0.30 -4.35 29.49
N GLN A 10 1.33 -5.13 29.13
CA GLN A 10 1.99 -5.03 27.82
C GLN A 10 1.03 -5.33 26.66
N ASN A 11 0.21 -6.37 26.78
CA ASN A 11 -0.76 -6.71 25.74
C ASN A 11 -1.85 -5.65 25.59
N VAL A 12 -2.33 -5.07 26.69
CA VAL A 12 -3.29 -3.96 26.65
C VAL A 12 -2.69 -2.74 25.97
N LYS A 13 -1.44 -2.38 26.28
CA LYS A 13 -0.71 -1.31 25.59
C LYS A 13 -0.60 -1.59 24.10
N LYS A 14 -0.14 -2.77 23.71
CA LYS A 14 -0.02 -3.16 22.30
C LYS A 14 -1.35 -3.05 21.55
N LEU A 15 -2.44 -3.57 22.12
CA LEU A 15 -3.77 -3.48 21.52
C LEU A 15 -4.22 -2.03 21.35
N THR A 16 -3.97 -1.18 22.34
CA THR A 16 -4.42 0.22 22.29
C THR A 16 -3.66 1.01 21.22
N ILE A 17 -2.35 0.73 21.06
CA ILE A 17 -1.53 1.32 19.99
C ILE A 17 -1.99 0.79 18.62
N ASP A 18 -2.26 -0.50 18.50
CA ASP A 18 -2.76 -1.13 17.26
C ASP A 18 -4.10 -0.51 16.82
N GLU A 19 -5.06 -0.33 17.74
CA GLU A 19 -6.34 0.33 17.46
C GLU A 19 -6.17 1.80 17.05
N PHE A 20 -5.25 2.51 17.68
CA PHE A 20 -4.95 3.91 17.35
C PHE A 20 -4.36 4.04 15.95
N LEU A 21 -3.30 3.27 15.66
CA LEU A 21 -2.64 3.27 14.35
C LEU A 21 -3.57 2.81 13.23
N SER A 22 -4.41 1.80 13.47
CA SER A 22 -5.38 1.35 12.47
C SER A 22 -6.39 2.44 12.09
N ARG A 23 -6.73 3.37 12.98
CA ARG A 23 -7.64 4.48 12.68
C ARG A 23 -6.93 5.60 11.93
N GLU A 24 -5.75 5.99 12.40
CA GLU A 24 -4.98 7.10 11.83
C GLU A 24 -4.42 6.75 10.44
N LEU A 25 -3.92 5.53 10.28
CA LEU A 25 -3.26 5.05 9.06
C LEU A 25 -4.22 4.32 8.09
N ASN A 26 -5.53 4.52 8.22
CA ASN A 26 -6.51 3.94 7.30
C ASN A 26 -6.19 4.32 5.83
N THR A 27 -5.77 5.58 5.60
CA THR A 27 -5.37 6.07 4.28
C THR A 27 -4.13 5.36 3.72
N ALA A 28 -3.15 5.05 4.55
CA ALA A 28 -1.90 4.39 4.13
C ALA A 28 -2.09 2.88 3.83
N GLY A 29 -3.19 2.29 4.30
CA GLY A 29 -3.42 0.85 4.20
C GLY A 29 -2.60 0.10 5.24
N TYR A 30 -3.00 0.25 6.51
CA TYR A 30 -2.42 -0.42 7.66
C TYR A 30 -2.63 -1.95 7.62
N GLY A 31 -1.56 -2.71 7.79
CA GLY A 31 -1.59 -4.19 7.77
C GLY A 31 -1.23 -4.87 9.08
N GLY A 32 -0.68 -4.13 10.05
CA GLY A 32 -0.37 -4.64 11.38
C GLY A 32 0.80 -3.93 12.07
N LEU A 33 1.05 -4.33 13.31
CA LEU A 33 2.06 -3.75 14.20
C LEU A 33 2.88 -4.82 14.92
N GLU A 34 4.18 -4.57 14.97
CA GLU A 34 5.10 -5.30 15.82
C GLU A 34 5.84 -4.32 16.74
N ILE A 35 5.79 -4.58 18.05
CA ILE A 35 6.48 -3.77 19.06
C ILE A 35 7.62 -4.63 19.61
N LYS A 36 8.84 -4.10 19.53
CA LYS A 36 10.05 -4.69 20.11
C LYS A 36 10.54 -3.77 21.22
N GLU A 37 10.27 -4.15 22.47
CA GLU A 37 10.72 -3.41 23.65
C GLU A 37 12.19 -3.77 23.95
N GLY A 38 13.09 -2.80 23.74
CA GLY A 38 14.48 -2.89 24.18
C GLY A 38 14.68 -2.16 25.52
N PRO A 39 15.81 -2.37 26.20
CA PRO A 39 16.11 -1.70 27.47
C PRO A 39 16.37 -0.19 27.34
N MET A 40 16.66 0.29 26.13
CA MET A 40 17.03 1.69 25.84
C MET A 40 16.00 2.42 24.96
N ARG A 41 15.26 1.68 24.14
CA ARG A 41 14.28 2.23 23.19
C ARG A 41 13.23 1.18 22.85
N THR A 42 12.07 1.65 22.41
CA THR A 42 11.00 0.80 21.91
C THR A 42 10.90 0.94 20.40
N ASP A 43 11.21 -0.13 19.67
CA ASP A 43 11.13 -0.15 18.21
C ASP A 43 9.72 -0.59 17.79
N ILE A 44 9.03 0.25 17.03
CA ILE A 44 7.65 0.06 16.58
C ILE A 44 7.67 -0.11 15.07
N ILE A 45 7.48 -1.34 14.61
CA ILE A 45 7.48 -1.70 13.19
C ILE A 45 6.03 -1.70 12.69
N ILE A 46 5.73 -0.75 11.81
CA ILE A 46 4.41 -0.60 11.19
C ILE A 46 4.46 -1.23 9.80
N TYR A 47 3.58 -2.19 9.55
CA TYR A 47 3.42 -2.77 8.22
C TYR A 47 2.35 -2.01 7.44
N ALA A 48 2.73 -1.40 6.31
CA ALA A 48 1.82 -0.60 5.49
C ALA A 48 1.93 -0.95 4.00
N SER A 49 0.82 -0.80 3.27
CA SER A 49 0.80 -0.97 1.82
C SER A 49 1.40 0.21 1.08
N ARG A 50 1.32 1.43 1.62
CA ARG A 50 1.88 2.66 1.04
C ARG A 50 2.76 3.34 2.08
N PRO A 51 4.06 2.98 2.21
CA PRO A 51 4.93 3.53 3.25
C PRO A 51 5.12 5.04 3.14
N GLY A 52 5.13 5.59 1.92
CA GLY A 52 5.25 7.04 1.69
C GLY A 52 4.17 7.88 2.38
N VAL A 53 2.93 7.37 2.45
CA VAL A 53 1.81 8.05 3.14
C VAL A 53 2.01 8.03 4.66
N VAL A 54 2.60 6.95 5.21
CA VAL A 54 2.91 6.87 6.64
C VAL A 54 4.00 7.87 7.01
N ILE A 55 5.04 8.00 6.17
CA ILE A 55 6.14 8.96 6.39
C ILE A 55 5.64 10.41 6.28
N GLY A 56 4.81 10.69 5.28
CA GLY A 56 4.30 12.03 4.99
C GLY A 56 5.35 12.96 4.38
N ARG A 57 4.95 14.20 4.07
CA ARG A 57 5.82 15.19 3.43
C ARG A 57 6.97 15.56 4.36
N ARG A 58 8.22 15.34 3.91
CA ARG A 58 9.46 15.57 4.71
C ARG A 58 9.46 14.85 6.07
N GLY A 59 8.75 13.73 6.20
CA GLY A 59 8.68 12.97 7.45
C GLY A 59 7.81 13.61 8.53
N SER A 60 6.90 14.54 8.18
CA SER A 60 6.05 15.21 9.16
C SER A 60 5.15 14.24 9.93
N ASN A 61 4.54 13.28 9.23
CA ASN A 61 3.56 12.38 9.82
C ASN A 61 4.22 11.37 10.77
N VAL A 62 5.39 10.82 10.42
CA VAL A 62 6.14 9.94 11.34
C VAL A 62 6.59 10.70 12.60
N ARG A 63 6.97 11.98 12.49
CA ARG A 63 7.32 12.80 13.68
C ARG A 63 6.12 13.04 14.58
N GLU A 64 4.96 13.33 14.00
CA GLU A 64 3.70 13.51 14.73
C GLU A 64 3.23 12.22 15.40
N LEU A 65 3.34 11.08 14.71
CA LEU A 65 3.06 9.76 15.28
C LEU A 65 4.01 9.45 16.44
N THR A 66 5.31 9.70 16.28
CA THR A 66 6.30 9.48 17.33
C THR A 66 5.99 10.32 18.57
N TYR A 67 5.65 11.61 18.38
CA TYR A 67 5.25 12.51 19.46
C TYR A 67 3.96 12.05 20.16
N THR A 68 2.97 11.60 19.40
CA THR A 68 1.71 11.09 19.95
C THR A 68 1.93 9.79 20.73
N LEU A 69 2.80 8.92 20.23
CA LEU A 69 3.16 7.66 20.89
C LEU A 69 3.92 7.89 22.20
N GLU A 70 4.82 8.88 22.24
CA GLU A 70 5.52 9.29 23.47
C GLU A 70 4.54 9.90 24.47
N THR A 71 3.70 10.84 24.05
CA THR A 71 2.83 11.62 24.94
C THR A 71 1.65 10.82 25.47
N GLN A 72 0.94 10.10 24.59
CA GLN A 72 -0.34 9.46 24.90
C GLN A 72 -0.17 8.05 25.49
N PHE A 73 0.87 7.33 25.04
CA PHE A 73 1.12 5.95 25.46
C PHE A 73 2.30 5.81 26.44
N MET A 74 3.00 6.93 26.74
CA MET A 74 4.13 6.99 27.66
C MET A 74 5.16 5.90 27.35
N LEU A 75 5.55 5.81 26.08
CA LEU A 75 6.61 4.92 25.64
C LEU A 75 7.96 5.60 25.88
N ASP A 76 8.90 4.84 26.45
CA ASP A 76 10.26 5.31 26.66
C ASP A 76 11.00 5.31 25.31
N ASN A 77 11.21 6.50 24.76
CA ASN A 77 11.96 6.73 23.51
C ASN A 77 11.47 5.84 22.34
N PRO A 78 10.23 6.05 21.83
CA PRO A 78 9.69 5.26 20.74
C PRO A 78 10.39 5.60 19.42
N GLN A 79 10.80 4.58 18.68
CA GLN A 79 11.30 4.72 17.31
C GLN A 79 10.35 4.02 16.35
N VAL A 80 9.81 4.77 15.39
CA VAL A 80 8.88 4.23 14.40
C VAL A 80 9.63 3.81 13.14
N GLU A 81 9.54 2.53 12.80
CA GLU A 81 10.05 1.94 11.56
C GLU A 81 8.87 1.55 10.69
N VAL A 82 8.91 1.90 9.40
CA VAL A 82 7.84 1.58 8.45
C VAL A 82 8.36 0.50 7.50
N SER A 83 7.72 -0.66 7.52
CA SER A 83 7.98 -1.77 6.60
C SER A 83 6.86 -1.87 5.57
N GLU A 84 7.24 -2.13 4.32
CA GLU A 84 6.28 -2.43 3.26
C GLU A 84 5.76 -3.87 3.39
N ILE A 85 4.50 -4.08 2.99
CA ILE A 85 3.89 -5.41 2.91
C ILE A 85 4.15 -5.98 1.52
N GLU A 86 4.76 -7.17 1.42
CA GLU A 86 5.10 -7.81 0.14
C GLU A 86 3.89 -7.92 -0.82
N ASN A 87 2.76 -8.41 -0.30
CA ASN A 87 1.54 -8.59 -1.08
C ASN A 87 0.32 -8.03 -0.30
N PRO A 88 -0.07 -6.76 -0.53
CA PRO A 88 -1.16 -6.14 0.23
C PRO A 88 -2.50 -6.86 0.00
N TRP A 89 -2.69 -7.48 -1.18
CA TRP A 89 -3.89 -8.25 -1.56
C TRP A 89 -4.15 -9.47 -0.69
N LEU A 90 -3.13 -10.02 -0.01
CA LEU A 90 -3.27 -11.19 0.86
C LEU A 90 -3.53 -10.81 2.33
N ASN A 91 -3.47 -9.52 2.67
CA ASN A 91 -3.74 -9.02 4.02
C ASN A 91 -5.21 -8.60 4.15
N ALA A 92 -5.94 -9.19 5.10
CA ALA A 92 -7.37 -8.95 5.27
C ALA A 92 -7.68 -7.53 5.75
N GLN A 93 -6.84 -6.95 6.63
CA GLN A 93 -7.05 -5.61 7.20
C GLN A 93 -6.95 -4.54 6.12
N VAL A 94 -5.89 -4.58 5.30
CA VAL A 94 -5.69 -3.64 4.18
C VAL A 94 -6.85 -3.73 3.19
N MET A 95 -7.33 -4.93 2.89
CA MET A 95 -8.46 -5.14 1.98
C MET A 95 -9.78 -4.63 2.56
N ALA A 96 -10.04 -4.82 3.86
CA ALA A 96 -11.24 -4.31 4.52
C ALA A 96 -11.29 -2.77 4.47
N SER A 97 -10.17 -2.11 4.77
CA SER A 97 -10.04 -0.66 4.69
C SER A 97 -10.11 -0.09 3.28
N ARG A 98 -9.61 -0.85 2.29
CA ARG A 98 -9.77 -0.47 0.87
C ARG A 98 -11.25 -0.54 0.44
N ILE A 99 -11.99 -1.57 0.85
CA ILE A 99 -13.44 -1.68 0.59
C ILE A 99 -14.18 -0.52 1.26
N ALA A 100 -13.85 -0.21 2.51
CA ALA A 100 -14.52 0.86 3.26
C ALA A 100 -14.37 2.22 2.55
N ARG A 101 -13.13 2.62 2.24
CA ARG A 101 -12.85 3.88 1.54
C ARG A 101 -13.53 3.97 0.17
N GLN A 102 -13.52 2.88 -0.60
CA GLN A 102 -14.13 2.88 -1.92
C GLN A 102 -15.66 2.92 -1.86
N MET A 103 -16.28 2.41 -0.80
CA MET A 103 -17.70 2.62 -0.52
C MET A 103 -17.98 4.07 -0.14
N GLU A 104 -17.12 4.70 0.68
CA GLU A 104 -17.25 6.11 1.08
C GLU A 104 -17.17 7.06 -0.11
N ARG A 105 -16.34 6.74 -1.11
CA ARG A 105 -16.28 7.43 -2.41
C ARG A 105 -17.54 7.24 -3.26
N GLY A 106 -18.46 6.36 -2.88
CA GLY A 106 -19.74 6.16 -3.56
C GLY A 106 -19.74 5.09 -4.65
N VAL A 107 -18.70 4.25 -4.73
CA VAL A 107 -18.69 3.14 -5.70
C VAL A 107 -19.71 2.07 -5.30
N ARG A 108 -20.41 1.52 -6.30
CA ARG A 108 -21.44 0.51 -6.07
C ARG A 108 -20.82 -0.77 -5.45
N PHE A 109 -21.30 -1.14 -4.27
CA PHE A 109 -20.69 -2.21 -3.46
C PHE A 109 -20.50 -3.54 -4.19
N ARG A 110 -21.42 -3.95 -5.08
CA ARG A 110 -21.27 -5.20 -5.84
C ARG A 110 -20.08 -5.19 -6.78
N ARG A 111 -19.91 -4.10 -7.55
CA ARG A 111 -18.82 -3.96 -8.52
C ARG A 111 -17.47 -4.04 -7.80
N MET A 112 -17.32 -3.24 -6.74
CA MET A 112 -16.12 -3.19 -5.92
C MET A 112 -15.80 -4.56 -5.28
N VAL A 113 -16.79 -5.24 -4.69
CA VAL A 113 -16.54 -6.55 -4.04
C VAL A 113 -16.10 -7.61 -5.06
N TYR A 114 -16.74 -7.69 -6.23
CA TYR A 114 -16.32 -8.65 -7.26
C TYR A 114 -14.92 -8.33 -7.81
N TRP A 115 -14.60 -7.06 -7.99
CA TRP A 115 -13.27 -6.63 -8.40
C TRP A 115 -12.20 -7.05 -7.39
N ILE A 116 -12.42 -6.78 -6.09
CA ILE A 116 -11.49 -7.13 -5.02
C ILE A 116 -11.33 -8.65 -4.90
N ILE A 117 -12.43 -9.41 -4.92
CA ILE A 117 -12.36 -10.88 -4.87
C ILE A 117 -11.53 -11.43 -6.03
N ASN A 118 -11.73 -10.92 -7.24
CA ASN A 118 -10.96 -11.35 -8.40
C ASN A 118 -9.47 -11.03 -8.22
N ARG A 119 -9.12 -9.87 -7.69
CA ARG A 119 -7.72 -9.47 -7.47
C ARG A 119 -7.04 -10.28 -6.35
N ILE A 120 -7.75 -10.58 -5.26
CA ILE A 120 -7.28 -11.47 -4.19
C ILE A 120 -6.99 -12.87 -4.72
N MET A 121 -7.88 -13.43 -5.55
CA MET A 121 -7.65 -14.75 -6.16
C MET A 121 -6.46 -14.73 -7.15
N ARG A 122 -6.28 -13.64 -7.91
CA ARG A 122 -5.11 -13.48 -8.80
C ARG A 122 -3.80 -13.38 -8.02
N ALA A 123 -3.82 -12.79 -6.83
CA ALA A 123 -2.67 -12.71 -5.94
C ALA A 123 -2.30 -14.07 -5.28
N GLY A 124 -3.03 -15.16 -5.60
CA GLY A 124 -2.69 -16.52 -5.15
C GLY A 124 -3.40 -16.99 -3.88
N ALA A 125 -4.44 -16.29 -3.40
CA ALA A 125 -5.23 -16.77 -2.28
C ALA A 125 -5.98 -18.08 -2.64
N GLU A 126 -6.03 -19.05 -1.72
CA GLU A 126 -6.79 -20.30 -1.91
C GLU A 126 -8.31 -20.05 -1.90
N GLY A 127 -8.73 -19.02 -1.16
CA GLY A 127 -10.09 -18.52 -1.21
C GLY A 127 -10.29 -17.24 -0.43
N CYS A 128 -11.40 -16.57 -0.75
CA CYS A 128 -11.78 -15.30 -0.17
C CYS A 128 -13.29 -15.28 0.11
N GLU A 129 -13.67 -14.71 1.24
CA GLU A 129 -15.05 -14.47 1.63
C GLU A 129 -15.21 -13.04 2.14
N ILE A 130 -16.05 -12.26 1.46
CA ILE A 130 -16.37 -10.88 1.83
C ILE A 130 -17.84 -10.81 2.20
N ILE A 131 -18.12 -10.28 3.38
CA ILE A 131 -19.44 -10.13 3.94
C ILE A 131 -19.70 -8.63 4.13
N VAL A 132 -20.80 -8.15 3.57
CA VAL A 132 -21.23 -6.77 3.72
C VAL A 132 -22.59 -6.74 4.41
N LYS A 133 -22.67 -6.05 5.56
CA LYS A 133 -23.86 -5.95 6.41
C LYS A 133 -24.22 -4.48 6.61
N GLY A 134 -25.48 -4.11 6.36
CA GLY A 134 -25.95 -2.75 6.60
C GLY A 134 -27.02 -2.27 5.63
N LYS A 135 -27.22 -0.95 5.55
CA LYS A 135 -28.18 -0.31 4.65
C LYS A 135 -27.60 -0.17 3.25
N LEU A 136 -27.59 -1.28 2.50
CA LEU A 136 -26.91 -1.34 1.20
C LEU A 136 -27.66 -0.64 0.06
N SER A 137 -28.95 -0.91 -0.10
CA SER A 137 -29.76 -0.39 -1.22
C SER A 137 -31.19 -0.03 -0.81
N SER A 138 -31.63 -0.44 0.37
CA SER A 138 -32.97 -0.19 0.90
C SER A 138 -32.86 0.38 2.30
N ARG A 139 -33.96 0.92 2.84
CA ARG A 139 -34.02 1.45 4.21
C ARG A 139 -33.79 0.37 5.28
N ARG A 140 -34.08 -0.90 4.96
CA ARG A 140 -33.84 -2.06 5.82
C ARG A 140 -32.42 -2.59 5.62
N GLY A 141 -31.76 -2.94 6.72
CA GLY A 141 -30.46 -3.62 6.69
C GLY A 141 -30.54 -4.96 5.95
N ARG A 142 -29.55 -5.22 5.09
CA ARG A 142 -29.37 -6.49 4.37
C ARG A 142 -27.99 -7.05 4.68
N TYR A 143 -27.90 -8.37 4.57
CA TYR A 143 -26.67 -9.13 4.67
C TYR A 143 -26.41 -9.76 3.32
N GLN A 144 -25.26 -9.45 2.71
CA GLN A 144 -24.80 -10.07 1.47
C GLN A 144 -23.42 -10.66 1.67
N LYS A 145 -23.24 -11.86 1.14
CA LYS A 145 -22.01 -12.63 1.26
C LYS A 145 -21.55 -13.00 -0.14
N PHE A 146 -20.27 -12.73 -0.40
CA PHE A 146 -19.59 -13.02 -1.65
C PHE A 146 -18.43 -13.95 -1.34
N ARG A 147 -18.30 -15.05 -2.07
CA ARG A 147 -17.27 -16.07 -1.81
C ARG A 147 -16.72 -16.58 -3.12
N LYS A 148 -15.41 -16.77 -3.18
CA LYS A 148 -14.69 -17.43 -4.28
C LYS A 148 -13.58 -18.30 -3.71
N GLY A 149 -13.29 -19.43 -4.34
CA GLY A 149 -12.31 -20.41 -3.85
C GLY A 149 -12.77 -21.18 -2.60
N THR A 150 -11.81 -21.72 -1.87
CA THR A 150 -12.02 -22.57 -0.70
C THR A 150 -11.68 -21.80 0.57
N ILE A 151 -12.55 -21.89 1.58
CA ILE A 151 -12.30 -21.29 2.89
C ILE A 151 -12.69 -22.25 4.01
N THR A 152 -11.78 -22.46 4.95
CA THR A 152 -12.05 -23.18 6.18
C THR A 152 -12.84 -22.30 7.14
N LYS A 153 -13.85 -22.89 7.81
CA LYS A 153 -14.72 -22.16 8.74
C LYS A 153 -14.60 -22.65 10.18
N THR A 154 -14.01 -23.81 10.39
CA THR A 154 -14.01 -24.52 11.67
C THR A 154 -12.67 -25.18 11.94
N GLY A 155 -12.36 -25.35 13.23
CA GLY A 155 -11.15 -26.02 13.71
C GLY A 155 -9.91 -25.10 13.74
N GLU A 156 -8.78 -25.72 14.07
CA GLU A 156 -7.48 -25.06 14.11
C GLU A 156 -7.04 -24.45 12.77
N PRO A 157 -7.30 -25.09 11.60
CA PRO A 157 -6.92 -24.52 10.31
C PRO A 157 -7.55 -23.14 10.04
N ALA A 158 -8.75 -22.89 10.56
CA ALA A 158 -9.38 -21.58 10.40
C ALA A 158 -8.62 -20.50 11.18
N ARG A 159 -8.10 -20.80 12.37
CA ARG A 159 -7.35 -19.83 13.19
C ARG A 159 -5.94 -19.58 12.66
N ALA A 160 -5.30 -20.62 12.13
CA ALA A 160 -3.92 -20.53 11.69
C ALA A 160 -3.77 -19.92 10.28
N PHE A 161 -4.71 -20.19 9.37
CA PHE A 161 -4.52 -19.90 7.94
C PHE A 161 -5.51 -18.88 7.37
N VAL A 162 -6.62 -18.62 8.06
CA VAL A 162 -7.57 -17.58 7.62
C VAL A 162 -7.23 -16.29 8.33
N ASP A 163 -6.88 -15.29 7.54
CA ASP A 163 -6.76 -13.91 8.00
C ASP A 163 -8.16 -13.27 7.96
N GLU A 164 -8.58 -12.69 9.07
CA GLU A 164 -9.92 -12.11 9.24
C GLU A 164 -9.82 -10.67 9.73
N ALA A 165 -10.53 -9.78 9.05
CA ALA A 165 -10.60 -8.36 9.39
C ALA A 165 -12.02 -7.83 9.27
N ASP A 166 -12.33 -6.82 10.09
CA ASP A 166 -13.60 -6.11 10.13
C ASP A 166 -13.32 -4.61 9.98
N ASP A 167 -14.09 -3.92 9.14
CA ASP A 167 -14.04 -2.46 9.03
C ASP A 167 -15.44 -1.86 8.83
N ILE A 168 -15.58 -0.55 9.06
CA ILE A 168 -16.83 0.19 9.03
C ILE A 168 -16.71 1.32 8.00
N ALA A 169 -17.56 1.30 6.98
CA ALA A 169 -17.72 2.41 6.04
C ALA A 169 -18.78 3.39 6.54
N ILE A 170 -18.46 4.68 6.60
CA ILE A 170 -19.39 5.73 7.03
C ILE A 170 -19.99 6.43 5.81
N LEU A 171 -21.29 6.21 5.58
CA LEU A 171 -22.01 6.81 4.45
C LEU A 171 -23.09 7.78 4.96
N LYS A 172 -23.55 8.67 4.09
CA LYS A 172 -24.70 9.56 4.36
C LYS A 172 -25.93 8.85 4.96
N PRO A 173 -26.38 7.67 4.46
CA PRO A 173 -27.52 6.95 5.06
C PRO A 173 -27.23 6.20 6.39
N GLY A 174 -25.96 6.11 6.80
CA GLY A 174 -25.51 5.42 8.01
C GLY A 174 -24.24 4.59 7.78
N SER A 175 -23.91 3.75 8.76
CA SER A 175 -22.73 2.87 8.70
C SER A 175 -23.02 1.52 8.03
N ILE A 176 -22.02 1.00 7.34
CA ILE A 176 -22.03 -0.34 6.74
C ILE A 176 -20.82 -1.10 7.28
N GLY A 177 -21.06 -2.31 7.80
CA GLY A 177 -20.01 -3.19 8.26
C GLY A 177 -19.51 -4.09 7.13
N ILE A 178 -18.19 -4.21 7.04
CA ILE A 178 -17.48 -5.05 6.09
C ILE A 178 -16.67 -6.06 6.89
N LYS A 179 -16.79 -7.34 6.53
CA LYS A 179 -15.97 -8.42 7.07
C LYS A 179 -15.27 -9.11 5.91
N VAL A 180 -13.95 -9.20 5.98
CA VAL A 180 -13.11 -9.85 4.96
C VAL A 180 -12.43 -11.05 5.61
N ARG A 181 -12.46 -12.18 4.92
CA ARG A 181 -11.77 -13.42 5.33
C ARG A 181 -10.98 -13.92 4.13
N ILE A 182 -9.67 -14.02 4.27
CA ILE A 182 -8.75 -14.46 3.21
C ILE A 182 -8.01 -15.69 3.68
N MET A 183 -8.04 -16.76 2.89
CA MET A 183 -7.24 -17.95 3.13
C MET A 183 -5.92 -17.81 2.38
N LYS A 184 -4.80 -17.76 3.13
CA LYS A 184 -3.46 -17.56 2.57
C LYS A 184 -3.06 -18.70 1.64
N ALA A 185 -2.16 -18.39 0.69
CA ALA A 185 -1.56 -19.37 -0.21
C ALA A 185 -0.82 -20.47 0.58
N ASP A 186 -0.77 -21.69 0.03
CA ASP A 186 -0.05 -22.84 0.59
C ASP A 186 -0.50 -23.33 1.98
N THR A 187 -1.81 -23.31 2.22
CA THR A 187 -2.36 -23.85 3.45
C THR A 187 -2.31 -25.39 3.48
N LYS A 188 -1.52 -25.95 4.41
CA LYS A 188 -1.53 -27.40 4.70
C LYS A 188 -2.75 -27.76 5.53
N ILE A 189 -3.88 -27.96 4.86
CA ILE A 189 -5.11 -28.42 5.50
C ILE A 189 -4.91 -29.88 5.95
N PRO A 190 -5.21 -30.23 7.22
CA PRO A 190 -5.24 -31.62 7.65
C PRO A 190 -6.32 -32.36 6.85
N GLY A 191 -5.90 -33.25 5.95
CA GLY A 191 -6.76 -33.95 4.99
C GLY A 191 -6.30 -33.83 3.53
N ARG A 192 -5.47 -32.84 3.20
CA ARG A 192 -4.86 -32.71 1.86
C ARG A 192 -3.51 -33.45 1.83
N ILE A 193 -3.55 -34.73 1.46
CA ILE A 193 -2.34 -35.55 1.34
C ILE A 193 -1.69 -35.28 -0.02
N HIS A 194 -0.45 -34.82 0.00
CA HIS A 194 0.35 -34.67 -1.21
C HIS A 194 1.11 -35.98 -1.42
N VAL A 195 0.59 -36.84 -2.31
CA VAL A 195 1.29 -38.05 -2.73
C VAL A 195 2.39 -37.63 -3.69
N LYS A 196 3.65 -37.78 -3.28
CA LYS A 196 4.78 -37.57 -4.19
C LYS A 196 4.73 -38.66 -5.24
N GLU A 197 4.75 -38.27 -6.50
CA GLU A 197 4.88 -39.22 -7.60
C GLU A 197 6.17 -40.02 -7.41
N PRO A 198 6.16 -41.33 -7.68
CA PRO A 198 7.37 -42.12 -7.65
C PRO A 198 8.34 -41.50 -8.65
N LYS A 199 9.52 -41.10 -8.19
CA LYS A 199 10.60 -40.72 -9.11
C LYS A 199 10.83 -41.90 -10.03
N ASP A 200 10.72 -41.67 -11.33
CA ASP A 200 11.14 -42.64 -12.32
C ASP A 200 12.56 -43.05 -11.95
N ARG A 201 12.72 -44.33 -11.59
CA ARG A 201 14.06 -44.89 -11.50
C ARG A 201 14.59 -44.78 -12.91
N GLU A 202 15.63 -43.96 -13.09
CA GLU A 202 16.52 -44.13 -14.23
C GLU A 202 16.74 -45.63 -14.35
N LYS A 203 16.30 -46.20 -15.47
CA LYS A 203 16.64 -47.58 -15.78
C LYS A 203 18.16 -47.55 -15.83
N GLU A 204 18.82 -48.02 -14.77
CA GLU A 204 20.17 -48.53 -14.89
C GLU A 204 20.02 -49.66 -15.90
N GLU A 205 20.22 -49.31 -17.18
CA GLU A 205 20.50 -50.30 -18.18
C GLU A 205 21.60 -51.15 -17.58
N PRO A 206 21.40 -52.47 -17.41
CA PRO A 206 22.50 -53.31 -17.01
C PRO A 206 23.59 -53.01 -18.04
N ARG A 207 24.75 -52.52 -17.59
CA ARG A 207 25.96 -52.42 -18.41
C ARG A 207 26.29 -53.83 -18.88
N LEU A 208 25.61 -54.24 -19.94
CA LEU A 208 26.01 -55.37 -20.75
C LEU A 208 27.38 -55.00 -21.27
N LEU A 209 28.31 -55.91 -21.04
CA LEU A 209 29.69 -55.85 -21.47
C LEU A 209 29.77 -55.26 -22.88
N ALA A 210 30.58 -54.21 -23.00
CA ALA A 210 30.85 -53.54 -24.26
C ALA A 210 31.33 -54.54 -25.32
N GLU A 211 30.55 -54.67 -26.39
CA GLU A 211 30.99 -55.12 -27.72
C GLU A 211 30.28 -54.24 -28.77
N PRO A 212 30.90 -54.05 -29.94
CA PRO A 212 31.27 -52.73 -30.45
C PRO A 212 30.23 -52.07 -31.36
N GLU A 213 30.48 -50.78 -31.60
CA GLU A 213 29.77 -49.86 -32.49
C GLU A 213 29.41 -50.47 -33.86
N GLU A 214 28.12 -50.46 -34.20
CA GLU A 214 27.65 -50.39 -35.58
C GLU A 214 26.71 -49.19 -35.71
N GLU A 215 27.16 -48.22 -36.51
CA GLU A 215 26.42 -47.05 -36.97
C GLU A 215 25.13 -47.46 -37.69
N LYS A 216 24.03 -46.73 -37.43
CA LYS A 216 23.02 -46.38 -38.44
C LYS A 216 22.00 -45.34 -37.95
N GLU A 217 22.12 -44.19 -38.62
CA GLU A 217 21.06 -43.35 -39.22
C GLU A 217 20.02 -42.68 -38.30
N GLU A 218 20.14 -41.35 -38.30
CA GLU A 218 19.18 -40.34 -37.86
C GLU A 218 17.93 -40.35 -38.76
N GLU A 219 16.74 -40.40 -38.19
CA GLU A 219 15.52 -39.88 -38.80
C GLU A 219 14.84 -38.94 -37.78
N GLU A 220 14.89 -37.65 -38.09
CA GLU A 220 14.10 -36.59 -37.46
C GLU A 220 12.66 -36.66 -38.01
N GLU A 221 11.66 -36.77 -37.13
CA GLU A 221 10.28 -36.39 -37.44
C GLU A 221 9.88 -35.18 -36.59
N GLU A 222 9.75 -34.03 -37.26
CA GLU A 222 9.15 -32.81 -36.75
C GLU A 222 7.66 -33.03 -36.42
N ALA A 223 7.26 -32.72 -35.19
CA ALA A 223 5.86 -32.61 -34.79
C ALA A 223 5.49 -31.14 -34.55
N VAL A 224 4.48 -30.72 -35.30
CA VAL A 224 3.92 -29.39 -35.49
C VAL A 224 3.40 -28.76 -34.19
N GLU A 225 3.72 -27.48 -34.01
CA GLU A 225 3.19 -26.56 -33.00
C GLU A 225 1.77 -26.10 -33.41
N GLU A 226 0.75 -26.39 -32.59
CA GLU A 226 -0.58 -25.78 -32.74
C GLU A 226 -0.87 -24.85 -31.56
N VAL A 227 -0.94 -23.55 -31.87
CA VAL A 227 -1.53 -22.51 -31.01
C VAL A 227 -3.03 -22.44 -31.29
N PRO A 228 -3.91 -22.40 -30.28
CA PRO A 228 -5.22 -21.81 -30.45
C PRO A 228 -5.28 -20.43 -29.78
N GLU A 229 -5.42 -19.42 -30.64
CA GLU A 229 -5.96 -18.12 -30.29
C GLU A 229 -7.41 -18.25 -29.78
N GLY A 230 -7.74 -17.47 -28.75
CA GLY A 230 -9.08 -17.37 -28.19
C GLY A 230 -9.22 -16.13 -27.32
N ILE A 231 -9.54 -15.01 -27.95
CA ILE A 231 -9.83 -13.69 -27.37
C ILE A 231 -11.19 -13.70 -26.64
N THR A 232 -11.39 -12.67 -25.79
CA THR A 232 -12.60 -12.07 -25.18
C THR A 232 -12.67 -12.31 -23.67
N ASP A 233 -12.47 -11.34 -22.76
CA ASP A 233 -12.86 -9.93 -22.76
C ASP A 233 -11.82 -9.04 -22.04
N LEU A 234 -11.20 -8.09 -22.77
CA LEU A 234 -10.26 -7.10 -22.21
C LEU A 234 -10.92 -5.75 -21.92
N GLU A 235 -12.15 -5.53 -22.40
CA GLU A 235 -12.82 -4.22 -22.36
C GLU A 235 -13.51 -3.93 -21.02
N GLU A 236 -13.92 -4.96 -20.25
CA GLU A 236 -14.45 -4.76 -18.89
C GLU A 236 -13.36 -4.61 -17.80
N LEU A 237 -12.10 -4.92 -18.11
CA LEU A 237 -10.97 -4.75 -17.19
C LEU A 237 -10.39 -3.33 -17.24
N ARG A 238 -10.48 -2.67 -18.40
CA ARG A 238 -9.95 -1.33 -18.64
C ARG A 238 -10.66 -0.24 -17.85
N GLU A 239 -11.99 -0.31 -17.74
CA GLU A 239 -12.79 0.65 -16.93
C GLU A 239 -12.53 0.55 -15.41
N LEU A 240 -11.85 -0.51 -14.94
CA LEU A 240 -11.47 -0.69 -13.54
C LEU A 240 -9.97 -0.44 -13.28
N GLU A 241 -9.14 -0.41 -14.33
CA GLU A 241 -7.72 0.01 -14.28
C GLU A 241 -7.58 1.53 -14.39
N GLU A 242 -8.44 2.21 -15.15
CA GLU A 242 -8.47 3.67 -15.26
C GLU A 242 -8.81 4.39 -13.92
N LEU A 243 -9.39 3.66 -12.96
CA LEU A 243 -9.65 4.16 -11.61
C LEU A 243 -8.46 4.02 -10.65
N ASP A 244 -7.46 3.19 -10.97
CA ASP A 244 -6.19 3.11 -10.22
C ASP A 244 -5.18 4.15 -10.75
N GLU A 245 -5.25 4.55 -12.04
CA GLU A 245 -4.31 5.51 -12.65
C GLU A 245 -4.66 6.99 -12.39
N LEU A 246 -5.94 7.35 -12.23
CA LEU A 246 -6.34 8.72 -11.89
C LEU A 246 -6.01 9.12 -10.43
N GLU A 247 -5.51 8.19 -9.61
CA GLU A 247 -4.95 8.50 -8.27
C GLU A 247 -3.46 8.88 -8.32
N LEU A 248 -2.76 8.71 -9.45
CA LEU A 248 -1.31 8.89 -9.56
C LEU A 248 -0.89 10.21 -10.25
N VAL A 249 -1.80 10.91 -10.95
CA VAL A 249 -1.43 12.06 -11.81
C VAL A 249 -1.70 13.43 -11.17
N GLU A 250 -2.37 13.52 -10.01
CA GLU A 250 -2.66 14.84 -9.40
C GLU A 250 -1.55 15.42 -8.50
N GLU A 251 -0.41 14.74 -8.30
CA GLU A 251 0.72 15.36 -7.59
C GLU A 251 2.08 15.05 -8.25
N GLU A 252 2.34 15.66 -9.40
CA GLU A 252 3.69 16.12 -9.72
C GLU A 252 3.72 17.66 -9.71
N PRO A 253 4.59 18.29 -8.91
CA PRO A 253 4.76 19.73 -8.96
C PRO A 253 5.54 20.12 -10.21
N ALA A 254 5.10 21.18 -10.88
CA ALA A 254 5.88 21.89 -11.86
C ALA A 254 7.20 22.37 -11.23
N GLN A 255 8.33 21.94 -11.77
CA GLN A 255 9.62 22.60 -11.58
C GLN A 255 10.33 22.81 -12.91
N GLU A 256 10.85 24.02 -13.00
CA GLU A 256 11.38 24.73 -14.14
C GLU A 256 12.65 24.09 -14.68
N VAL A 257 12.83 24.21 -16.00
CA VAL A 257 14.04 23.85 -16.73
C VAL A 257 14.94 25.07 -16.80
N HIS A 258 16.13 25.02 -16.21
CA HIS A 258 17.32 25.76 -16.65
C HIS A 258 18.60 25.04 -16.19
N GLU A 259 19.46 24.75 -17.19
CA GLU A 259 20.94 24.62 -17.20
C GLU A 259 21.61 23.66 -16.18
N GLU A 260 22.53 22.77 -16.55
CA GLU A 260 23.78 22.99 -17.28
C GLU A 260 24.21 21.70 -18.02
N GLU A 261 24.59 21.79 -19.30
CA GLU A 261 25.51 20.85 -19.94
C GLU A 261 26.75 21.62 -20.40
N GLN A 262 27.91 21.29 -19.80
CA GLN A 262 29.21 21.53 -20.40
C GLN A 262 29.82 20.18 -20.73
N THR A 263 30.11 19.92 -22.01
CA THR A 263 31.44 19.48 -22.48
C THR A 263 31.51 19.40 -24.02
N GLU A 264 32.59 19.99 -24.53
CA GLU A 264 33.28 19.72 -25.80
C GLU A 264 32.62 20.09 -27.15
N SER A 265 33.04 21.22 -27.69
CA SER A 265 33.63 21.27 -29.04
C SER A 265 34.51 22.51 -29.23
N ALA A 266 35.63 22.29 -29.92
CA ALA A 266 36.63 23.27 -30.32
C ALA A 266 36.38 23.76 -31.76
N GLU A 267 37.01 24.89 -32.09
CA GLU A 267 37.14 25.54 -33.43
C GLU A 267 35.85 26.29 -33.87
N GLU A 268 35.83 27.53 -34.37
CA GLU A 268 36.82 28.43 -34.98
C GLU A 268 36.23 29.88 -35.04
N GLU A 269 37.09 30.90 -34.86
CA GLU A 269 37.15 32.22 -35.55
C GLU A 269 35.88 33.05 -35.89
N LYS A 270 35.68 34.22 -35.23
CA LYS A 270 35.96 35.60 -35.75
C LYS A 270 35.28 36.76 -34.98
N ASP A 271 36.12 37.74 -34.63
CA ASP A 271 36.00 39.21 -34.65
C ASP A 271 34.61 39.89 -34.47
N GLU A 272 34.44 40.66 -33.39
CA GLU A 272 34.36 42.15 -33.38
C GLU A 272 33.83 42.68 -32.03
N GLU A 273 34.65 43.46 -31.32
CA GLU A 273 34.24 44.48 -30.33
C GLU A 273 34.00 45.83 -31.08
N PRO A 274 33.55 46.94 -30.45
CA PRO A 274 32.77 47.15 -29.21
C PRO A 274 31.63 48.20 -29.40
N THR A 275 30.80 48.50 -28.38
CA THR A 275 30.40 49.90 -28.07
C THR A 275 29.87 50.04 -26.64
N VAL A 276 30.27 51.16 -26.04
CA VAL A 276 30.08 51.65 -24.67
C VAL A 276 28.90 52.62 -24.64
N ALA A 277 28.15 52.66 -23.51
CA ALA A 277 27.68 53.88 -22.80
C ALA A 277 26.22 53.86 -22.31
N GLU A 278 26.03 54.57 -21.18
CA GLU A 278 24.80 55.13 -20.56
C GLU A 278 24.23 54.33 -19.37
N THR A 279 24.67 54.66 -18.14
CA THR A 279 24.15 55.66 -17.14
C THR A 279 23.28 54.95 -16.09
N GLU A 280 23.75 54.67 -14.87
CA GLU A 280 23.79 55.58 -13.70
C GLU A 280 22.56 56.51 -13.61
N SER A 281 21.43 56.00 -13.06
CA SER A 281 20.34 56.86 -12.54
C SER A 281 19.21 56.09 -11.81
N THR A 282 19.48 55.23 -10.82
CA THR A 282 18.39 54.66 -9.96
C THR A 282 18.83 54.40 -8.51
N LEU A 283 19.48 55.37 -7.88
CA LEU A 283 19.79 55.33 -6.44
C LEU A 283 19.29 56.55 -5.65
N GLU A 284 18.43 57.40 -6.23
CA GLU A 284 17.94 58.64 -5.58
C GLU A 284 16.41 58.68 -5.32
N GLU A 285 15.67 57.58 -5.44
CA GLU A 285 14.20 57.56 -5.20
C GLU A 285 13.75 56.80 -3.93
N LEU A 286 14.67 56.48 -3.01
CA LEU A 286 14.35 55.76 -1.76
C LEU A 286 14.55 56.57 -0.47
N GLU A 287 14.87 57.87 -0.55
CA GLU A 287 15.10 58.74 0.63
C GLU A 287 13.98 59.78 0.90
N GLU A 288 12.84 59.74 0.21
CA GLU A 288 11.78 60.77 0.36
C GLU A 288 10.52 60.34 1.14
N LEU A 289 10.59 59.30 1.99
CA LEU A 289 9.44 58.86 2.79
C LEU A 289 9.56 59.00 4.31
N ASP A 290 10.60 59.69 4.83
CA ASP A 290 10.85 59.80 6.27
C ASP A 290 10.83 61.22 6.87
N GLU A 291 10.23 62.21 6.18
CA GLU A 291 9.97 63.53 6.77
C GLU A 291 8.53 63.99 6.52
N LEU A 292 7.64 63.78 7.49
CA LEU A 292 6.60 64.75 7.87
C LEU A 292 6.03 64.41 9.27
N ASP A 293 6.31 65.35 10.16
CA ASP A 293 6.17 65.37 11.62
C ASP A 293 4.69 65.57 12.12
N PRO A 294 4.44 65.52 13.44
CA PRO A 294 3.15 65.32 14.12
C PRO A 294 2.41 66.62 14.45
N SER A 295 1.13 66.52 14.88
CA SER A 295 0.49 67.22 16.03
C SER A 295 -1.01 67.52 15.86
N THR A 296 -1.76 67.30 16.96
CA THR A 296 -3.04 67.93 17.39
C THR A 296 -4.32 67.62 16.56
N GLU A 297 -5.48 67.28 17.13
CA GLU A 297 -6.19 67.88 18.26
C GLU A 297 -7.00 66.88 19.14
N GLU A 298 -7.16 67.28 20.40
CA GLU A 298 -8.03 66.74 21.44
C GLU A 298 -9.52 67.07 21.21
N THR A 299 -10.43 66.24 21.75
CA THR A 299 -11.63 66.61 22.58
C THR A 299 -12.46 65.34 22.86
N LYS A 300 -12.59 64.88 24.13
CA LYS A 300 -13.77 65.05 25.04
C LYS A 300 -15.06 64.40 24.48
N GLU A 301 -15.81 63.50 25.13
CA GLU A 301 -16.42 63.42 26.47
C GLU A 301 -17.03 61.99 26.63
N GLU A 302 -16.88 61.31 27.79
CA GLU A 302 -17.96 60.96 28.76
C GLU A 302 -19.21 60.22 28.22
N GLU A 303 -19.30 58.89 28.45
CA GLU A 303 -20.30 58.16 29.28
C GLU A 303 -19.96 56.66 29.38
#